data_AF-A0A7T8KJQ2-F1
#
_entry.id   AF-A0A7T8KJQ2-F1
#
_cell.length_a   1.000
_cell.length_b   1.000
_cell.length_c   1.000
_cell.angle_alpha   90.00
_cell.angle_beta   90.00
_cell.angle_gamma   90.00
#
_symmetry.space_group_name_H-M   'P 1'
#
loop_
_entity.id
_entity.type
_entity.pdbx_description
1 polymer ?
#
loop_
_entity_poly.entity_id
_entity_poly.type
_entity_poly.pdbx_seq_one_letter_code
_entity_poly.pdbx_strand_id
1 'polypeptide(L)'
;MGDDVESHCSVSNYNDRAQDRRQKVGSDNPYEKTESASLETSIDSRNKGFNMLAKMGWKEGEGLGKSASGIAEPVGIEQRSERAGLGAQELPVPPKADPRPK
;
A
#
# COMPACT_ATOMS: atom_id res chain seq x y z
N MET A 1 -20.74 27.18 -46.41
CA MET A 1 -19.56 27.08 -45.53
C MET A 1 -19.92 26.09 -44.43
N GLY A 2 -19.33 24.91 -44.47
CA GLY A 2 -19.54 23.83 -43.51
C GLY A 2 -18.31 22.95 -43.60
N ASP A 3 -17.21 23.49 -43.09
CA ASP A 3 -15.95 22.79 -42.90
C ASP A 3 -16.04 22.00 -41.59
N ASP A 4 -16.32 20.69 -41.68
CA ASP A 4 -16.03 19.77 -40.58
C ASP A 4 -15.22 18.60 -41.15
N VAL A 5 -13.91 18.70 -40.92
CA VAL A 5 -12.90 17.68 -41.24
C VAL A 5 -13.22 16.42 -40.46
N GLU A 6 -13.89 15.48 -41.11
CA GLU A 6 -13.98 14.12 -40.61
C GLU A 6 -12.64 13.42 -40.86
N SER A 7 -11.74 13.57 -39.89
CA SER A 7 -10.47 12.85 -39.84
C SER A 7 -10.75 11.37 -39.56
N HIS A 8 -11.20 10.65 -40.59
CA HIS A 8 -11.18 9.19 -40.63
C HIS A 8 -9.74 8.72 -40.79
N CYS A 9 -8.97 8.79 -39.69
CA CYS A 9 -7.78 7.97 -39.59
C CYS A 9 -8.23 6.51 -39.68
N SER A 10 -7.71 5.80 -40.67
CA SER A 10 -7.92 4.38 -40.90
C SER A 10 -7.31 3.56 -39.76
N VAL A 11 -8.03 3.41 -38.65
CA VAL A 11 -7.66 2.58 -37.49
C VAL A 11 -8.04 1.11 -37.73
N SER A 12 -7.81 0.56 -38.92
CA SER A 12 -8.23 -0.83 -39.21
C SER A 12 -7.27 -1.90 -38.68
N ASN A 13 -6.16 -1.53 -38.03
CA ASN A 13 -5.22 -2.48 -37.41
C ASN A 13 -4.47 -1.90 -36.18
N TYR A 14 -5.07 -0.96 -35.44
CA TYR A 14 -4.51 -0.56 -34.15
C TYR A 14 -4.75 -1.69 -33.15
N ASN A 15 -3.74 -2.54 -32.98
CA ASN A 15 -3.71 -3.49 -31.88
C ASN A 15 -3.55 -2.68 -30.59
N ASP A 16 -4.68 -2.38 -29.96
CA ASP A 16 -4.76 -1.59 -28.73
C ASP A 16 -4.21 -2.40 -27.54
N ARG A 17 -2.87 -2.55 -27.51
CA ARG A 17 -2.15 -3.15 -26.39
C ARG A 17 -2.39 -2.40 -25.09
N ALA A 18 -2.83 -1.14 -25.14
CA ALA A 18 -3.19 -0.39 -23.96
C ALA A 18 -4.51 -0.89 -23.37
N GLN A 19 -5.51 -1.22 -24.20
CA GLN A 19 -6.75 -1.89 -23.76
C GLN A 19 -6.49 -3.31 -23.25
N ASP A 20 -5.72 -4.12 -23.97
CA ASP A 20 -5.38 -5.48 -23.51
C ASP A 20 -4.65 -5.46 -22.16
N ARG A 21 -3.72 -4.50 -21.96
CA ARG A 21 -3.07 -4.31 -20.66
C ARG A 21 -4.06 -3.88 -19.59
N ARG A 22 -4.99 -2.96 -19.86
CA ARG A 22 -6.01 -2.57 -18.87
C ARG A 22 -6.83 -3.77 -18.40
N GLN A 23 -7.20 -4.68 -19.29
CA GLN A 23 -7.91 -5.91 -18.90
C GLN A 23 -7.00 -6.90 -18.16
N LYS A 24 -5.73 -7.02 -18.55
CA LYS A 24 -4.81 -8.01 -17.98
C LYS A 24 -4.14 -7.59 -16.68
N VAL A 25 -3.85 -6.30 -16.51
CA VAL A 25 -3.10 -5.75 -15.36
C VAL A 25 -3.84 -4.65 -14.61
N GLY A 26 -4.99 -4.20 -15.10
CA GLY A 26 -5.89 -3.35 -14.32
C GLY A 26 -6.54 -4.16 -13.20
N SER A 27 -6.98 -3.48 -12.14
CA SER A 27 -7.89 -4.09 -11.19
C SER A 27 -9.30 -4.07 -11.77
N ASP A 28 -10.03 -5.18 -11.68
CA ASP A 28 -11.44 -5.25 -12.08
C ASP A 28 -12.33 -4.39 -11.18
N ASN A 29 -11.83 -4.02 -10.00
CA ASN A 29 -12.54 -3.20 -9.04
C ASN A 29 -11.71 -1.94 -8.70
N PRO A 30 -12.09 -0.75 -9.20
CA PRO A 30 -11.33 0.49 -8.98
C PRO A 30 -11.36 0.97 -7.52
N TYR A 31 -12.20 0.37 -6.68
CA TYR A 31 -12.32 0.68 -5.25
C TYR A 31 -11.66 -0.37 -4.34
N GLU A 32 -11.01 -1.39 -4.90
CA GLU A 32 -10.31 -2.39 -4.10
C GLU A 32 -9.14 -1.73 -3.36
N LYS A 33 -9.22 -1.73 -2.02
CA LYS A 33 -8.16 -1.18 -1.18
C LYS A 33 -7.04 -2.20 -1.08
N THR A 34 -5.83 -1.78 -1.37
CA THR A 34 -4.65 -2.56 -1.03
C THR A 34 -4.62 -2.82 0.47
N GLU A 35 -4.43 -4.07 0.86
CA GLU A 35 -4.17 -4.47 2.25
C GLU A 35 -3.05 -3.59 2.85
N SER A 36 -3.35 -2.93 3.97
CA SER A 36 -2.39 -2.09 4.67
C SER A 36 -1.46 -2.95 5.51
N ALA A 37 -0.16 -2.65 5.49
CA ALA A 37 0.80 -3.29 6.38
C ALA A 37 0.46 -3.02 7.85
N SER A 38 0.70 -4.00 8.71
CA SER A 38 0.46 -3.96 10.15
C SER A 38 1.72 -4.39 10.89
N LEU A 39 1.93 -3.88 12.10
CA LEU A 39 3.01 -4.30 12.99
C LEU A 39 2.70 -5.61 13.72
N GLU A 40 1.41 -5.96 13.84
CA GLU A 40 0.92 -7.08 14.65
C GLU A 40 0.72 -8.38 13.85
N THR A 41 0.67 -8.29 12.51
CA THR A 41 0.33 -9.43 11.66
C THR A 41 1.40 -9.65 10.60
N SER A 42 1.82 -10.90 10.41
CA SER A 42 2.78 -11.25 9.37
C SER A 42 2.18 -11.10 7.95
N ILE A 43 3.06 -11.03 6.95
CA ILE A 43 2.65 -10.92 5.55
C ILE A 43 2.06 -12.26 5.09
N ASP A 44 0.82 -12.25 4.61
CA ASP A 44 0.14 -13.46 4.13
C ASP A 44 0.89 -14.09 2.93
N SER A 45 0.93 -15.42 2.89
CA SER A 45 1.37 -16.24 1.75
C SER A 45 0.75 -15.90 0.40
N ARG A 46 -0.47 -15.32 0.37
CA ARG A 46 -1.10 -14.81 -0.86
C ARG A 46 -0.39 -13.59 -1.44
N ASN A 47 0.41 -12.89 -0.65
CA ASN A 47 1.17 -11.73 -1.07
C ASN A 47 2.29 -12.12 -2.05
N LYS A 48 2.44 -11.36 -3.13
CA LYS A 48 3.48 -11.62 -4.14
C LYS A 48 4.90 -11.48 -3.59
N GLY A 49 5.12 -10.54 -2.66
CA GLY A 49 6.39 -10.32 -1.97
C GLY A 49 6.78 -11.50 -1.08
N PHE A 50 5.84 -12.06 -0.31
CA PHE A 50 6.07 -13.27 0.48
C PHE A 50 6.60 -14.41 -0.40
N ASN A 51 5.90 -14.68 -1.51
CA ASN A 51 6.30 -15.74 -2.44
C ASN A 51 7.66 -15.49 -3.09
N MET A 52 8.00 -14.23 -3.35
CA MET A 52 9.30 -13.86 -3.90
C MET A 52 10.43 -14.13 -2.90
N LEU A 53 10.25 -13.70 -1.64
CA LEU A 53 11.21 -13.94 -0.56
C LEU A 53 11.40 -15.45 -0.34
N ALA A 54 10.30 -16.20 -0.25
CA ALA A 54 10.33 -17.65 -0.09
C ALA A 54 11.12 -18.35 -1.21
N LYS A 55 10.90 -17.95 -2.46
CA LYS A 55 11.65 -18.49 -3.62
C LYS A 55 13.14 -18.16 -3.59
N MET A 56 13.52 -17.06 -2.95
CA MET A 56 14.91 -16.68 -2.73
C MET A 56 15.53 -17.35 -1.49
N GLY A 57 14.80 -18.25 -0.83
CA GLY A 57 15.28 -19.05 0.29
C GLY A 57 15.04 -18.43 1.67
N TRP A 58 14.34 -17.29 1.75
CA TRP A 58 13.88 -16.74 3.03
C TRP A 58 12.72 -17.56 3.59
N LYS A 59 12.59 -17.66 4.91
CA LYS A 59 11.48 -18.34 5.59
C LYS A 59 10.79 -17.38 6.55
N GLU A 60 9.48 -17.60 6.73
CA GLU A 60 8.70 -16.80 7.67
C GLU A 60 9.30 -16.85 9.09
N GLY A 61 9.42 -15.69 9.72
CA GLY A 61 10.01 -15.52 11.04
C GLY A 61 11.54 -15.47 11.07
N GLU A 62 12.23 -15.72 9.95
CA GLU A 62 13.70 -15.57 9.89
C GLU A 62 14.10 -14.13 9.51
N GLY A 63 15.21 -13.66 10.07
CA GLY A 63 15.82 -12.39 9.67
C GLY A 63 16.41 -12.45 8.25
N LEU A 64 16.53 -11.30 7.60
CA LEU A 64 17.17 -11.22 6.28
C LEU A 64 18.71 -11.25 6.36
N GLY A 65 19.37 -11.57 5.25
CA GLY A 65 20.83 -11.57 5.10
C GLY A 65 21.47 -12.96 5.16
N LYS A 66 22.77 -13.05 4.85
CA LYS A 66 23.50 -14.32 4.67
C LYS A 66 23.39 -15.29 5.85
N SER A 67 23.39 -14.75 7.06
CA SER A 67 23.32 -15.52 8.31
C SER A 67 21.99 -15.37 9.04
N ALA A 68 20.94 -14.89 8.36
CA ALA A 68 19.64 -14.54 8.94
C ALA A 68 19.72 -13.59 10.16
N SER A 69 20.76 -12.74 10.21
CA SER A 69 21.04 -11.84 11.33
C SER A 69 20.31 -10.49 11.24
N GLY A 70 19.57 -10.26 10.16
CA GLY A 70 18.71 -9.08 10.04
C GLY A 70 17.56 -9.11 11.03
N ILE A 71 16.92 -7.96 11.21
CA ILE A 71 15.75 -7.85 12.10
C ILE A 71 14.59 -8.64 11.47
N ALA A 72 14.02 -9.58 12.23
CA ALA A 72 12.89 -10.41 11.78
C ALA A 72 11.54 -9.72 11.98
N GLU A 73 11.38 -9.02 13.13
CA GLU A 73 10.17 -8.30 13.48
C GLU A 73 10.20 -6.84 12.98
N PRO A 74 9.07 -6.24 12.64
CA PRO A 74 9.04 -4.84 12.24
C PRO A 74 9.44 -3.92 13.40
N VAL A 75 10.12 -2.82 13.08
CA VAL A 75 10.51 -1.82 14.09
C VAL A 75 9.27 -1.05 14.54
N GLY A 76 8.97 -1.12 15.84
CA GLY A 76 7.87 -0.38 16.46
C GLY A 76 8.07 1.14 16.35
N ILE A 77 6.97 1.86 16.13
CA ILE A 77 6.96 3.32 16.00
C ILE A 77 6.01 3.89 17.06
N GLU A 78 6.51 4.84 17.84
CA GLU A 78 5.69 5.63 18.75
C GLU A 78 5.22 6.91 18.04
N GLN A 79 3.91 7.06 17.87
CA GLN A 79 3.34 8.27 17.31
C GLN A 79 3.28 9.37 18.37
N ARG A 80 3.96 10.50 18.13
CA ARG A 80 3.88 11.66 19.01
C ARG A 80 2.56 12.41 18.81
N SER A 81 2.08 13.03 19.89
CA SER A 81 1.04 14.06 19.83
C SER A 81 1.48 15.23 18.92
N GLU A 82 0.56 15.73 18.09
CA GLU A 82 0.82 16.66 16.97
C GLU A 82 1.67 17.90 17.32
N ARG A 83 1.60 18.37 18.57
CA ARG A 83 2.31 19.57 19.05
C ARG A 83 3.18 19.32 20.27
N ALA A 84 3.43 18.06 20.62
CA ALA A 84 4.31 17.72 21.72
C ALA A 84 5.77 17.99 21.34
N GLY A 85 6.50 18.70 22.21
CA GLY A 85 7.95 18.88 22.05
C GLY A 85 8.72 17.57 22.13
N LEU A 86 9.93 17.53 21.58
CA LEU A 86 10.83 16.38 21.77
C LEU A 86 11.15 16.22 23.26
N GLY A 87 10.93 15.03 23.80
CA GLY A 87 11.07 14.73 25.23
C GLY A 87 9.87 15.04 26.11
N ALA A 88 8.78 15.61 25.55
CA ALA A 88 7.52 15.72 26.26
C ALA A 88 6.95 14.33 26.53
N GLN A 89 6.70 14.02 27.79
CA GLN A 89 6.04 12.79 28.21
C GLN A 89 4.52 12.96 28.04
N GLU A 90 3.83 11.91 27.61
CA GLU A 90 2.37 11.90 27.58
C GLU A 90 1.86 12.00 29.02
N LEU A 91 1.41 13.19 29.41
CA LEU A 91 0.65 13.36 30.63
C LEU A 91 -0.69 12.64 30.45
N PRO A 92 -1.25 12.01 31.50
CA PRO A 92 -2.58 11.42 31.42
C PRO A 92 -3.56 12.50 30.96
N VAL A 93 -4.00 12.42 29.71
CA VAL A 93 -5.01 13.34 29.21
C VAL A 93 -6.28 13.09 30.02
N PRO A 94 -6.83 14.09 30.73
CA PRO A 94 -8.13 13.93 31.35
C PRO A 94 -9.12 13.57 30.23
N PRO A 95 -10.10 12.68 30.51
CA PRO A 95 -11.08 12.29 29.51
C PRO A 95 -11.67 13.54 28.85
N LYS A 96 -11.78 13.53 27.52
CA LYS A 96 -12.37 14.64 26.74
C LYS A 96 -13.68 15.02 27.42
N ALA A 97 -13.73 16.23 27.99
CA ALA A 97 -14.92 16.73 28.65
C ALA A 97 -16.08 16.66 27.65
N ASP A 98 -17.21 16.12 28.10
CA ASP A 98 -18.43 16.02 27.31
C ASP A 98 -18.74 17.37 26.63
N PRO A 99 -19.24 17.36 25.38
CA PRO A 99 -19.55 18.60 24.69
C PRO A 99 -20.53 19.43 25.53
N ARG A 100 -20.10 20.65 25.87
CA ARG A 100 -20.88 21.61 26.66
C ARG A 100 -22.28 21.75 26.03
N PRO A 101 -23.37 21.55 26.79
CA PRO A 101 -24.71 21.78 26.24
C PRO A 101 -24.84 23.23 25.77
N LYS A 102 -25.42 23.41 24.58
CA LYS A 102 -25.76 24.72 24.01
C LYS A 102 -26.88 25.39 24.81
#